data_AF-A0A1W6KJ66-F1
#
_entry.id   AF-A0A1W6KJ66-F1
#
_cell.length_a   1.000
_cell.length_b   1.000
_cell.length_c   1.000
_cell.angle_alpha   90.00
_cell.angle_beta   90.00
_cell.angle_gamma   90.00
#
_symmetry.space_group_name_H-M   'P 1'
#
loop_
_entity.id
_entity.type
_entity.pdbx_description
1 polymer ?
#
loop_
_entity_poly.entity_id
_entity_poly.type
_entity_poly.pdbx_seq_one_letter_code
_entity_poly.pdbx_strand_id
1 'polypeptide(L)'
;MTVINSIAEAEAVNDRLAGLDLAGRLSLVSSLGGRVVFTTSLGIEDQVISAEIGTHRLPIDVATLQTGRLFAETLALIEETESQYDIKIQRYEPEKADIDAYAAQYGLNGFYESVEARHACCGVRKLKPLARALEGATIWITGLRRGQSANRAETPFAEYDAERHLLKVNPLADWDLEAIKAFVAANGVPVNPLHARGYPSIGCEPCTRAIKPGEPERAGRWWWEQDETRECGLHVAEEAAAIAAV
;
A
#
# COMPACT_ATOMS: atom_id res chain seq x y z
N MET A 1 27.61 0.18 4.02
CA MET A 1 26.21 0.53 3.72
C MET A 1 26.18 0.99 2.29
N THR A 2 25.66 0.18 1.38
CA THR A 2 25.46 0.59 -0.01
C THR A 2 24.12 1.29 -0.05
N VAL A 3 24.13 2.62 0.00
CA VAL A 3 22.92 3.41 -0.17
C VAL A 3 22.59 3.34 -1.66
N ILE A 4 21.45 2.76 -2.01
CA ILE A 4 20.96 2.67 -3.39
C ILE A 4 20.52 4.07 -3.80
N ASN A 5 21.25 4.67 -4.74
CA ASN A 5 21.14 6.09 -5.11
C ASN A 5 20.93 6.30 -6.61
N SER A 6 20.65 5.25 -7.39
CA SER A 6 20.48 5.37 -8.84
C SER A 6 19.49 4.36 -9.45
N ILE A 7 18.95 4.73 -10.62
CA ILE A 7 18.08 3.87 -11.44
C ILE A 7 18.78 2.54 -11.79
N ALA A 8 20.06 2.59 -12.16
CA ALA A 8 20.82 1.39 -12.54
C ALA A 8 20.97 0.39 -11.38
N GLU A 9 21.12 0.88 -10.14
CA GLU A 9 21.16 0.00 -8.97
C GLU A 9 19.77 -0.61 -8.69
N ALA A 10 18.69 0.15 -8.91
CA ALA A 10 17.33 -0.38 -8.79
C ALA A 10 17.03 -1.46 -9.84
N GLU A 11 17.47 -1.28 -11.09
CA GLU A 11 17.37 -2.29 -12.16
C GLU A 11 18.11 -3.59 -11.78
N ALA A 12 19.34 -3.48 -11.26
CA ALA A 12 20.10 -4.63 -10.80
C ALA A 12 19.42 -5.37 -9.64
N VAL A 13 18.73 -4.65 -8.73
CA VAL A 13 17.92 -5.28 -7.68
C VAL A 13 16.67 -5.93 -8.25
N ASN A 14 15.98 -5.28 -9.19
CA ASN A 14 14.79 -5.81 -9.86
C ASN A 14 15.06 -7.18 -10.50
N ASP A 15 16.16 -7.30 -11.25
CA ASP A 15 16.55 -8.55 -11.93
C ASP A 15 16.83 -9.68 -10.94
N ARG A 16 17.48 -9.36 -9.81
CA ARG A 16 17.75 -10.33 -8.74
C ARG A 16 16.47 -10.79 -8.06
N LEU A 17 15.50 -9.90 -7.85
CA LEU A 17 14.22 -10.23 -7.21
C LEU A 17 13.36 -11.16 -8.09
N ALA A 18 13.44 -11.02 -9.41
CA ALA A 18 12.65 -11.82 -10.35
C ALA A 18 12.90 -13.32 -10.25
N GLY A 19 14.12 -13.73 -9.86
CA GLY A 19 14.50 -15.15 -9.71
C GLY A 19 14.21 -15.76 -8.34
N LEU A 20 13.64 -15.00 -7.40
CA LEU A 20 13.42 -15.42 -6.02
C LEU A 20 11.93 -15.62 -5.72
N ASP A 21 11.62 -16.46 -4.73
CA ASP A 21 10.30 -16.53 -4.11
C ASP A 21 10.09 -15.36 -3.13
N LEU A 22 8.90 -15.26 -2.53
CA LEU A 22 8.56 -14.14 -1.64
C LEU A 22 9.52 -14.03 -0.44
N ALA A 23 9.79 -15.15 0.24
CA ALA A 23 10.73 -15.20 1.36
C ALA A 23 12.13 -14.72 0.94
N GLY A 24 12.62 -15.22 -0.20
CA GLY A 24 13.89 -14.83 -0.78
C GLY A 24 13.94 -13.35 -1.17
N ARG A 25 12.86 -12.80 -1.74
CA ARG A 25 12.73 -11.38 -2.07
C ARG A 25 12.85 -10.51 -0.82
N LEU A 26 12.07 -10.80 0.22
CA LEU A 26 12.07 -10.01 1.47
C LEU A 26 13.40 -10.15 2.22
N SER A 27 13.99 -11.34 2.24
CA SER A 27 15.32 -11.59 2.82
C SER A 27 16.41 -10.81 2.08
N LEU A 28 16.43 -10.85 0.74
CA LEU A 28 17.35 -10.05 -0.06
C LEU A 28 17.21 -8.56 0.28
N VAL A 29 15.98 -8.03 0.26
CA VAL A 29 15.72 -6.61 0.51
C VAL A 29 16.20 -6.16 1.89
N SER A 30 15.90 -6.95 2.93
CA SER A 30 16.35 -6.64 4.30
C SER A 30 17.87 -6.69 4.47
N SER A 31 18.59 -7.39 3.59
CA SER A 31 20.05 -7.49 3.60
C SER A 31 20.79 -6.34 2.90
N LEU A 32 20.09 -5.50 2.11
CA LEU A 32 20.72 -4.42 1.33
C LEU A 32 21.24 -3.27 2.23
N GLY A 33 20.78 -3.23 3.48
CA GLY A 33 21.20 -2.27 4.50
C GLY A 33 20.41 -0.96 4.48
N GLY A 34 20.55 -0.20 5.57
CA GLY A 34 19.70 0.96 5.84
C GLY A 34 18.36 0.54 6.48
N ARG A 35 17.46 1.50 6.63
CA ARG A 35 16.14 1.28 7.23
C ARG A 35 15.15 0.85 6.15
N VAL A 36 14.58 -0.33 6.31
CA VAL A 36 13.57 -0.89 5.40
C VAL A 36 12.20 -0.74 6.02
N VAL A 37 11.27 -0.11 5.29
CA VAL A 37 9.89 0.11 5.75
C VAL A 37 8.92 -0.58 4.80
N PHE A 38 8.10 -1.46 5.34
CA PHE A 38 6.92 -1.97 4.67
C PHE A 38 5.68 -1.20 5.13
N THR A 39 4.97 -0.58 4.18
CA THR A 39 3.69 0.07 4.49
C THR A 39 2.53 -0.83 4.09
N THR A 40 1.69 -1.17 5.07
CA THR A 40 0.54 -2.04 4.90
C THR A 40 -0.77 -1.25 4.95
N SER A 41 -1.63 -1.49 3.97
CA SER A 41 -3.05 -1.11 3.99
C SER A 41 -3.94 -2.19 4.62
N LEU A 42 -3.33 -3.30 5.07
CA LEU A 42 -3.98 -4.50 5.60
C LEU A 42 -4.87 -5.20 4.56
N GLY A 43 -4.65 -4.91 3.27
CA GLY A 43 -5.22 -5.68 2.16
C GLY A 43 -4.67 -7.11 2.13
N ILE A 44 -5.32 -7.99 1.36
CA ILE A 44 -4.96 -9.40 1.32
C ILE A 44 -3.50 -9.63 0.88
N GLU A 45 -2.99 -8.86 -0.08
CA GLU A 45 -1.57 -8.90 -0.47
C GLU A 45 -0.63 -8.48 0.67
N ASP A 46 -0.99 -7.41 1.37
CA ASP A 46 -0.17 -6.88 2.46
C ASP A 46 -0.12 -7.85 3.66
N GLN A 47 -1.18 -8.64 3.87
CA GLN A 47 -1.22 -9.68 4.89
C GLN A 47 -0.26 -10.83 4.57
N VAL A 48 -0.13 -11.21 3.30
CA VAL A 48 0.87 -12.21 2.85
C VAL A 48 2.29 -11.71 3.14
N ILE A 49 2.59 -10.43 2.86
CA ILE A 49 3.90 -9.84 3.19
C ILE A 49 4.11 -9.79 4.72
N SER A 50 3.10 -9.37 5.48
CA SER A 50 3.17 -9.30 6.95
C SER A 50 3.46 -10.67 7.56
N ALA A 51 2.80 -11.71 7.04
CA ALA A 51 2.99 -13.09 7.48
C ALA A 51 4.44 -13.56 7.30
N GLU A 52 5.04 -13.29 6.13
CA GLU A 52 6.42 -13.65 5.84
C GLU A 52 7.42 -12.86 6.69
N ILE A 53 7.21 -11.54 6.85
CA ILE A 53 8.04 -10.69 7.71
C ILE A 53 8.08 -11.25 9.13
N GLY A 54 6.92 -11.55 9.71
CA GLY A 54 6.83 -12.03 11.08
C GLY A 54 7.32 -13.47 11.26
N THR A 55 6.93 -14.38 10.36
CA THR A 55 7.34 -15.79 10.40
C THR A 55 8.86 -15.94 10.34
N HIS A 56 9.51 -15.14 9.48
CA HIS A 56 10.96 -15.16 9.33
C HIS A 56 11.70 -14.16 10.21
N ARG A 57 10.98 -13.36 11.02
CA ARG A 57 11.53 -12.30 11.89
C ARG A 57 12.47 -11.36 11.12
N LEU A 58 12.04 -10.95 9.93
CA LEU A 58 12.84 -10.07 9.08
C LEU A 58 12.95 -8.68 9.73
N PRO A 59 14.13 -8.03 9.69
CA PRO A 59 14.35 -6.71 10.27
C PRO A 59 13.75 -5.61 9.38
N ILE A 60 12.42 -5.61 9.24
CA ILE A 60 11.64 -4.70 8.40
C ILE A 60 10.64 -3.98 9.31
N ASP A 61 10.67 -2.65 9.30
CA ASP A 61 9.67 -1.85 10.00
C ASP A 61 8.33 -1.98 9.30
N VAL A 62 7.28 -2.38 10.02
CA VAL A 62 5.92 -2.46 9.48
C VAL A 62 5.14 -1.23 9.94
N ALA A 63 4.55 -0.51 8.98
CA ALA A 63 3.79 0.71 9.25
C ALA A 63 2.42 0.70 8.55
N THR A 64 1.42 1.29 9.18
CA THR A 64 0.10 1.52 8.56
C THR A 64 -0.35 2.96 8.71
N LEU A 65 -1.15 3.43 7.74
CA LEU A 65 -1.72 4.77 7.73
C LEU A 65 -3.12 4.72 8.32
N GLN A 66 -3.24 5.05 9.60
CA GLN A 66 -4.51 5.10 10.31
C GLN A 66 -5.22 6.41 9.98
N THR A 67 -5.92 6.43 8.84
CA THR A 67 -6.49 7.65 8.26
C THR A 67 -7.59 8.30 9.10
N GLY A 68 -8.03 7.68 10.20
CA GLY A 68 -9.22 8.05 10.98
C GLY A 68 -10.54 7.75 10.27
N ARG A 69 -10.51 7.09 9.11
CA ARG A 69 -11.68 6.75 8.27
C ARG A 69 -11.64 5.31 7.76
N LEU A 70 -10.91 4.42 8.44
CA LEU A 70 -10.83 2.99 8.09
C LEU A 70 -12.08 2.25 8.59
N PHE A 71 -12.37 1.09 8.00
CA PHE A 71 -13.38 0.18 8.55
C PHE A 71 -12.95 -0.34 9.93
N ALA A 72 -13.92 -0.60 10.80
CA ALA A 72 -13.66 -1.24 12.10
C ALA A 72 -12.97 -2.60 11.93
N GLU A 73 -13.35 -3.36 10.90
CA GLU A 73 -12.72 -4.65 10.58
C GLU A 73 -11.28 -4.51 10.11
N THR A 74 -10.91 -3.37 9.50
CA THR A 74 -9.50 -3.09 9.17
C THR A 74 -8.70 -2.78 10.43
N LEU A 75 -9.28 -2.05 11.38
CA LEU A 75 -8.61 -1.74 12.65
C LEU A 75 -8.42 -2.99 13.51
N ALA A 76 -9.45 -3.84 13.61
CA ALA A 76 -9.38 -5.11 14.33
C ALA A 76 -8.31 -6.05 13.75
N LEU A 77 -8.19 -6.09 12.42
CA LEU A 77 -7.19 -6.91 11.74
C LEU A 77 -5.76 -6.52 12.13
N ILE A 78 -5.48 -5.25 12.46
CA ILE A 78 -4.13 -4.84 12.88
C ILE A 78 -3.72 -5.62 14.14
N GLU A 79 -4.59 -5.66 15.16
CA GLU A 79 -4.31 -6.36 16.41
C GLU A 79 -4.20 -7.88 16.22
N GLU A 80 -5.03 -8.45 15.34
CA GLU A 80 -4.98 -9.86 14.99
C GLU A 80 -3.65 -10.23 14.31
N THR A 81 -3.22 -9.45 13.29
CA THR A 81 -1.94 -9.65 12.60
C THR A 81 -0.75 -9.50 13.56
N GLU A 82 -0.74 -8.46 14.41
CA GLU A 82 0.32 -8.27 15.41
C GLU A 82 0.42 -9.45 16.37
N SER A 83 -0.73 -9.91 16.90
CA SER A 83 -0.79 -11.02 17.84
C SER A 83 -0.36 -12.35 17.21
N GLN A 84 -0.72 -12.60 15.95
CA GLN A 84 -0.40 -13.87 15.30
C GLN A 84 1.08 -13.99 14.95
N TYR A 85 1.71 -12.89 14.56
CA TYR A 85 3.08 -12.90 14.03
C TYR A 85 4.12 -12.31 14.98
N ASP A 86 3.72 -11.82 16.16
CA ASP A 86 4.60 -11.16 17.13
C ASP A 86 5.39 -10.00 16.50
N ILE A 87 4.68 -9.20 15.68
CA ILE A 87 5.22 -7.99 15.04
C ILE A 87 4.52 -6.75 15.60
N LYS A 88 5.17 -5.59 15.46
CA LYS A 88 4.56 -4.29 15.73
C LYS A 88 4.28 -3.56 14.44
N ILE A 89 3.03 -3.20 14.21
CA ILE A 89 2.56 -2.37 13.10
C ILE A 89 2.46 -0.93 13.61
N GLN A 90 3.46 -0.11 13.29
CA GLN A 90 3.48 1.29 13.70
C GLN A 90 2.35 2.07 13.00
N ARG A 91 1.45 2.66 13.77
CA ARG A 91 0.33 3.46 13.24
C ARG A 91 0.77 4.90 13.05
N TYR A 92 0.50 5.45 11.86
CA TYR A 92 0.71 6.86 11.53
C TYR A 92 -0.63 7.52 11.23
N GLU A 93 -0.98 8.52 12.03
CA GLU A 93 -2.26 9.23 11.95
C GLU A 93 -2.07 10.62 11.34
N PRO A 94 -3.09 11.17 10.64
CA PRO A 94 -3.07 12.57 10.23
C PRO A 94 -3.01 13.54 11.41
N GLU A 95 -2.37 14.69 11.20
CA GLU A 95 -2.38 15.74 12.21
C GLU A 95 -3.76 16.43 12.24
N LYS A 96 -4.23 16.74 13.46
CA LYS A 96 -5.54 17.38 13.63
C LYS A 96 -5.66 18.68 12.85
N ALA A 97 -4.61 19.51 12.85
CA ALA A 97 -4.60 20.78 12.14
C ALA A 97 -4.82 20.61 10.63
N ASP A 98 -4.24 19.56 10.02
CA ASP A 98 -4.43 19.27 8.60
C ASP A 98 -5.87 18.82 8.28
N ILE A 99 -6.46 18.00 9.16
CA ILE A 99 -7.86 17.60 9.02
C ILE A 99 -8.79 18.80 9.14
N ASP A 100 -8.55 19.66 10.13
CA ASP A 100 -9.37 20.85 10.39
C ASP A 100 -9.29 21.82 9.20
N ALA A 101 -8.09 22.03 8.64
CA ALA A 101 -7.89 22.86 7.44
C ALA A 101 -8.63 22.29 6.22
N TYR A 102 -8.52 20.98 5.97
CA TYR A 102 -9.26 20.31 4.91
C TYR A 102 -10.78 20.48 5.09
N ALA A 103 -11.29 20.23 6.30
CA ALA A 103 -12.70 20.30 6.60
C ALA A 103 -13.26 21.73 6.51
N ALA A 104 -12.46 22.75 6.83
CA ALA A 104 -12.85 24.15 6.66
C ALA A 104 -13.02 24.53 5.18
N GLN A 105 -12.24 23.94 4.28
CA GLN A 105 -12.28 24.24 2.86
C GLN A 105 -13.31 23.40 2.09
N TYR A 106 -13.34 22.09 2.32
CA TYR A 106 -14.13 21.14 1.54
C TYR A 106 -15.24 20.46 2.35
N GLY A 107 -15.33 20.69 3.66
CA GLY A 107 -16.20 19.92 4.55
C GLY A 107 -15.64 18.52 4.87
N LEU A 108 -16.23 17.84 5.86
CA LEU A 108 -15.74 16.53 6.34
C LEU A 108 -15.79 15.42 5.28
N ASN A 109 -16.67 15.56 4.29
CA ASN A 109 -16.89 14.60 3.21
C ASN A 109 -16.78 15.25 1.81
N GLY A 110 -16.08 16.37 1.68
CA GLY A 110 -15.93 17.07 0.39
C GLY A 110 -15.29 16.23 -0.72
N PHE A 111 -14.63 15.13 -0.37
CA PHE A 111 -14.06 14.17 -1.33
C PHE A 111 -15.11 13.51 -2.25
N TYR A 112 -16.40 13.64 -1.99
CA TYR A 112 -17.45 13.24 -2.95
C TYR A 112 -17.74 14.32 -4.01
N GLU A 113 -17.34 15.56 -3.77
CA GLU A 113 -17.73 16.72 -4.58
C GLU A 113 -16.77 16.96 -5.75
N SER A 114 -15.49 16.61 -5.60
CA SER A 114 -14.51 16.73 -6.68
C SER A 114 -13.29 15.82 -6.48
N VAL A 115 -12.62 15.52 -7.61
CA VAL A 115 -11.32 14.82 -7.64
C VAL A 115 -10.27 15.60 -6.85
N GLU A 116 -10.26 16.93 -6.94
CA GLU A 116 -9.39 17.82 -6.18
C GLU A 116 -9.58 17.63 -4.67
N ALA A 117 -10.83 17.68 -4.19
CA ALA A 117 -11.14 17.51 -2.78
C ALA A 117 -10.81 16.09 -2.29
N ARG A 118 -10.94 15.07 -3.15
CA ARG A 118 -10.49 13.70 -2.85
C ARG A 118 -8.96 13.64 -2.72
N HIS A 119 -8.22 14.23 -3.64
CA HIS A 119 -6.76 14.29 -3.59
C HIS A 119 -6.29 15.05 -2.34
N ALA A 120 -6.91 16.19 -2.00
CA ALA A 120 -6.63 16.92 -0.78
C ALA A 120 -6.87 16.07 0.48
N CYS A 121 -7.98 15.32 0.53
CA CYS A 121 -8.28 14.38 1.62
C CYS A 121 -7.21 13.27 1.74
N CYS A 122 -6.83 12.66 0.61
CA CYS A 122 -5.76 11.66 0.58
C CYS A 122 -4.40 12.27 0.95
N GLY A 123 -4.15 13.52 0.55
CA GLY A 123 -2.96 14.28 0.91
C GLY A 123 -2.78 14.37 2.42
N VAL A 124 -3.78 14.90 3.11
CA VAL A 124 -3.71 15.10 4.56
C VAL A 124 -3.81 13.79 5.34
N ARG A 125 -4.62 12.83 4.89
CA ARG A 125 -4.86 11.57 5.61
C ARG A 125 -3.89 10.44 5.30
N LYS A 126 -3.16 10.51 4.18
CA LYS A 126 -2.29 9.41 3.71
C LYS A 126 -0.90 9.88 3.32
N LEU A 127 -0.78 10.87 2.42
CA LEU A 127 0.53 11.27 1.90
C LEU A 127 1.41 11.90 2.99
N LYS A 128 0.87 12.82 3.80
CA LYS A 128 1.61 13.41 4.94
C LYS A 128 2.02 12.36 6.00
N PRO A 129 1.11 11.48 6.47
CA PRO A 129 1.50 10.37 7.34
C PRO A 129 2.51 9.40 6.73
N LEU A 130 2.42 9.11 5.42
CA LEU A 130 3.36 8.25 4.70
C LEU A 130 4.77 8.85 4.71
N ALA A 131 4.90 10.16 4.45
CA ALA A 131 6.20 10.84 4.50
C ALA A 131 6.88 10.66 5.87
N ARG A 132 6.11 10.79 6.97
CA ARG A 132 6.62 10.52 8.33
C ARG A 132 6.99 9.04 8.54
N ALA A 133 6.19 8.11 8.00
CA ALA A 133 6.49 6.68 8.10
C ALA A 133 7.82 6.29 7.42
N LEU A 134 8.10 6.94 6.29
CA LEU A 134 9.29 6.71 5.46
C LEU A 134 10.50 7.57 5.87
N GLU A 135 10.40 8.41 6.90
CA GLU A 135 11.51 9.27 7.33
C GLU A 135 12.77 8.43 7.68
N GLY A 136 13.88 8.71 7.01
CA GLY A 136 15.13 7.96 7.17
C GLY A 136 15.13 6.54 6.57
N ALA A 137 14.08 6.13 5.87
CA ALA A 137 14.04 4.88 5.12
C ALA A 137 14.91 4.96 3.86
N THR A 138 15.60 3.87 3.54
CA THR A 138 16.31 3.70 2.26
C THR A 138 15.54 2.82 1.29
N ILE A 139 14.64 1.98 1.81
CA ILE A 139 13.83 1.04 1.03
C ILE A 139 12.38 1.09 1.51
N TRP A 140 11.45 1.17 0.56
CA TRP A 140 10.01 1.13 0.78
C TRP A 140 9.39 -0.09 0.12
N ILE A 141 8.82 -1.00 0.92
CA ILE A 141 8.08 -2.17 0.43
C ILE A 141 6.58 -1.85 0.35
N THR A 142 5.92 -2.30 -0.71
CA THR A 142 4.47 -2.20 -0.91
C THR A 142 3.84 -3.52 -1.38
N GLY A 143 2.55 -3.77 -1.11
CA GLY A 143 1.82 -4.93 -1.65
C GLY A 143 1.23 -4.74 -3.04
N LEU A 144 1.89 -3.98 -3.92
CA LEU A 144 1.45 -3.81 -5.30
C LEU A 144 1.67 -5.07 -6.13
N ARG A 145 0.72 -5.34 -7.03
CA ARG A 145 0.70 -6.51 -7.91
C ARG A 145 0.16 -6.13 -9.28
N ARG A 146 0.72 -6.71 -10.35
CA ARG A 146 0.39 -6.33 -11.73
C ARG A 146 -1.08 -6.54 -12.09
N GLY A 147 -1.70 -7.57 -11.53
CA GLY A 147 -3.10 -7.92 -11.81
C GLY A 147 -4.17 -7.06 -11.11
N GLN A 148 -3.81 -6.05 -10.31
CA GLN A 148 -4.80 -5.25 -9.55
C GLN A 148 -5.57 -4.24 -10.41
N SER A 149 -4.96 -3.73 -11.48
CA SER A 149 -5.57 -2.80 -12.44
C SER A 149 -4.67 -2.61 -13.66
N ALA A 150 -5.23 -2.11 -14.77
CA ALA A 150 -4.45 -1.75 -15.96
C ALA A 150 -3.25 -0.83 -15.64
N ASN A 151 -3.42 0.16 -14.76
CA ASN A 151 -2.36 1.10 -14.35
C ASN A 151 -1.20 0.45 -13.58
N ARG A 152 -1.33 -0.82 -13.17
CA ARG A 152 -0.32 -1.56 -12.41
C ARG A 152 0.32 -2.67 -13.25
N ALA A 153 -0.11 -2.89 -14.49
CA ALA A 153 0.32 -4.01 -15.32
C ALA A 153 1.84 -4.12 -15.48
N GLU A 154 2.54 -2.98 -15.49
CA GLU A 154 4.00 -2.91 -15.66
C GLU A 154 4.76 -2.71 -14.34
N THR A 155 4.13 -2.96 -13.18
CA THR A 155 4.78 -2.78 -11.87
C THR A 155 6.06 -3.63 -11.78
N PRO A 156 7.25 -3.03 -11.60
CA PRO A 156 8.50 -3.77 -11.45
C PRO A 156 8.62 -4.36 -10.04
N PHE A 157 9.53 -5.31 -9.84
CA PHE A 157 9.86 -5.77 -8.49
C PHE A 157 10.59 -4.69 -7.69
N ALA A 158 11.43 -3.90 -8.35
CA ALA A 158 12.09 -2.77 -7.74
C ALA A 158 12.21 -1.59 -8.71
N GLU A 159 12.04 -0.38 -8.19
CA GLU A 159 12.20 0.88 -8.92
C GLU A 159 12.79 1.95 -8.00
N TYR A 160 13.54 2.89 -8.56
CA TYR A 160 13.99 4.06 -7.79
C TYR A 160 12.88 5.10 -7.75
N ASP A 161 12.36 5.40 -6.55
CA ASP A 161 11.44 6.50 -6.31
C ASP A 161 12.27 7.78 -6.18
N ALA A 162 12.37 8.54 -7.28
CA ALA A 162 13.16 9.76 -7.35
C ALA A 162 12.58 10.90 -6.50
N GLU A 163 11.27 10.90 -6.23
CA GLU A 163 10.58 11.90 -5.42
C GLU A 163 10.93 11.71 -3.93
N ARG A 164 10.99 10.45 -3.49
CA ARG A 164 11.29 10.10 -2.09
C ARG A 164 12.74 9.67 -1.85
N HIS A 165 13.55 9.64 -2.89
CA HIS A 165 14.95 9.21 -2.88
C HIS A 165 15.18 7.85 -2.22
N LEU A 166 14.36 6.86 -2.58
CA LEU A 166 14.41 5.52 -1.99
C LEU A 166 14.21 4.43 -3.05
N LEU A 167 14.62 3.21 -2.71
CA LEU A 167 14.27 2.03 -3.51
C LEU A 167 12.86 1.57 -3.15
N LYS A 168 11.92 1.63 -4.08
CA LYS A 168 10.57 1.08 -3.91
C LYS A 168 10.54 -0.36 -4.40
N VAL A 169 10.00 -1.27 -3.59
CA VAL A 169 9.99 -2.71 -3.83
C VAL A 169 8.58 -3.27 -3.75
N ASN A 170 8.20 -4.05 -4.76
CA ASN A 170 6.88 -4.68 -4.90
C ASN A 170 7.10 -6.21 -4.97
N PRO A 171 7.30 -6.90 -3.83
CA PRO A 171 7.74 -8.30 -3.81
C PRO A 171 6.67 -9.27 -4.31
N LEU A 172 5.43 -8.82 -4.46
CA LEU A 172 4.31 -9.59 -5.02
C LEU A 172 3.97 -9.19 -6.47
N ALA A 173 4.83 -8.43 -7.15
CA ALA A 173 4.50 -7.85 -8.47
C ALA A 173 3.97 -8.87 -9.48
N ASP A 174 4.52 -10.09 -9.50
CA ASP A 174 4.19 -11.20 -10.40
C ASP A 174 3.11 -12.17 -9.88
N TRP A 175 2.61 -12.00 -8.66
CA TRP A 175 1.57 -12.88 -8.15
C TRP A 175 0.24 -12.56 -8.85
N ASP A 176 -0.66 -13.54 -8.90
CA ASP A 176 -2.08 -13.31 -9.19
C ASP A 176 -2.90 -13.43 -7.90
N LEU A 177 -4.18 -13.09 -7.98
CA LEU A 177 -5.07 -13.12 -6.81
C LEU A 177 -5.29 -14.55 -6.29
N GLU A 178 -5.22 -15.57 -7.15
CA GLU A 178 -5.44 -16.96 -6.76
C GLU A 178 -4.24 -17.50 -5.98
N ALA A 179 -3.01 -17.16 -6.38
CA ALA A 179 -1.79 -17.44 -5.62
C ALA A 179 -1.83 -16.80 -4.23
N ILE A 180 -2.29 -15.54 -4.13
CA ILE A 180 -2.47 -14.85 -2.85
C ILE A 180 -3.47 -15.59 -1.96
N LYS A 181 -4.66 -15.93 -2.48
CA LYS A 181 -5.68 -16.68 -1.73
C LYS A 181 -5.18 -18.06 -1.30
N ALA A 182 -4.47 -18.76 -2.18
CA ALA A 182 -3.90 -20.07 -1.90
C ALA A 182 -2.88 -19.98 -0.76
N PHE A 183 -2.00 -18.99 -0.78
CA PHE A 183 -1.05 -18.75 0.30
C PHE A 183 -1.76 -18.42 1.63
N VAL A 184 -2.75 -17.53 1.60
CA VAL A 184 -3.55 -17.16 2.78
C VAL A 184 -4.18 -18.40 3.41
N ALA A 185 -4.82 -19.24 2.61
CA ALA A 185 -5.50 -20.44 3.07
C ALA A 185 -4.49 -21.49 3.61
N ALA A 186 -3.37 -21.69 2.93
CA ALA A 186 -2.36 -22.67 3.32
C ALA A 186 -1.64 -22.31 4.63
N ASN A 187 -1.45 -21.02 4.89
CA ASN A 187 -0.68 -20.53 6.03
C ASN A 187 -1.54 -19.95 7.17
N GLY A 188 -2.88 -20.00 7.03
CA GLY A 188 -3.81 -19.45 8.02
C GLY A 188 -3.59 -17.96 8.26
N VAL A 189 -3.30 -17.20 7.19
CA VAL A 189 -3.03 -15.75 7.29
C VAL A 189 -4.33 -15.02 7.67
N PRO A 190 -4.32 -14.14 8.68
CA PRO A 190 -5.49 -13.37 9.05
C PRO A 190 -5.81 -12.37 7.93
N VAL A 191 -7.08 -12.29 7.56
CA VAL A 191 -7.52 -11.42 6.44
C VAL A 191 -8.79 -10.69 6.81
N ASN A 192 -8.99 -9.54 6.16
CA ASN A 192 -10.15 -8.72 6.45
C ASN A 192 -11.45 -9.46 6.06
N PRO A 193 -12.42 -9.64 6.99
CA PRO A 193 -13.66 -10.34 6.70
C PRO A 193 -14.54 -9.63 5.65
N LEU A 194 -14.24 -8.38 5.29
CA LEU A 194 -14.87 -7.69 4.15
C LEU A 194 -14.60 -8.38 2.81
N HIS A 195 -13.47 -9.10 2.65
CA HIS A 195 -13.21 -9.84 1.40
C HIS A 195 -14.31 -10.88 1.12
N ALA A 196 -14.79 -11.59 2.14
CA ALA A 196 -15.90 -12.54 2.03
C ALA A 196 -17.27 -11.85 1.78
N ARG A 197 -17.34 -10.52 1.98
CA ARG A 197 -18.53 -9.68 1.74
C ARG A 197 -18.45 -8.90 0.42
N GLY A 198 -17.56 -9.30 -0.49
CA GLY A 198 -17.46 -8.72 -1.83
C GLY A 198 -16.60 -7.46 -1.91
N TYR A 199 -15.69 -7.22 -0.96
CA TYR A 199 -14.72 -6.12 -1.00
C TYR A 199 -13.32 -6.64 -1.37
N PRO A 200 -12.98 -6.77 -2.66
CA PRO A 200 -11.65 -7.23 -3.06
C PRO A 200 -10.56 -6.18 -2.80
N SER A 201 -10.84 -4.89 -3.00
CA SER A 201 -9.93 -3.79 -2.66
C SER A 201 -10.52 -2.95 -1.53
N ILE A 202 -9.83 -2.91 -0.39
CA ILE A 202 -10.30 -2.22 0.81
C ILE A 202 -9.48 -0.94 1.02
N GLY A 203 -10.15 0.15 1.36
CA GLY A 203 -9.52 1.42 1.71
C GLY A 203 -10.23 2.08 2.89
N CYS A 204 -10.34 3.41 2.84
CA CYS A 204 -11.18 4.12 3.81
C CYS A 204 -12.66 3.75 3.58
N GLU A 205 -13.40 3.57 4.67
CA GLU A 205 -14.82 3.23 4.69
C GLU A 205 -15.68 4.09 3.75
N PRO A 206 -15.63 5.44 3.81
CA PRO A 206 -16.48 6.26 2.95
C PRO A 206 -16.06 6.22 1.47
N CYS A 207 -14.86 5.71 1.20
CA CYS A 207 -14.28 5.64 -0.14
C CYS A 207 -14.05 4.19 -0.58
N THR A 208 -14.79 3.24 -0.01
CA THR A 208 -14.83 1.84 -0.48
C THR A 208 -16.25 1.26 -0.49
N ARG A 209 -16.62 0.53 -1.55
CA ARG A 209 -17.83 -0.31 -1.59
C ARG A 209 -17.51 -1.75 -2.03
N ALA A 210 -18.42 -2.67 -1.75
CA ALA A 210 -18.41 -3.99 -2.37
C ALA A 210 -18.63 -3.88 -3.89
N ILE A 211 -18.12 -4.88 -4.62
CA ILE A 211 -18.31 -5.02 -6.06
C ILE A 211 -19.25 -6.19 -6.39
N LYS A 212 -19.86 -6.13 -7.57
CA LYS A 212 -20.63 -7.23 -8.16
C LYS A 212 -19.70 -8.24 -8.83
N PRO A 213 -20.14 -9.50 -8.97
CA PRO A 213 -19.41 -10.48 -9.77
C PRO A 213 -19.12 -9.94 -11.18
N GLY A 214 -17.86 -10.05 -11.62
CA GLY A 214 -17.40 -9.59 -12.93
C GLY A 214 -16.98 -8.11 -13.01
N GLU A 215 -17.24 -7.29 -11.98
CA GLU A 215 -16.62 -5.96 -11.92
C GLU A 215 -15.10 -6.07 -11.70
N PRO A 216 -14.29 -5.12 -12.20
CA PRO A 216 -12.85 -5.06 -11.90
C PRO A 216 -12.56 -5.01 -10.39
N GLU A 217 -11.42 -5.56 -9.98
CA GLU A 217 -11.00 -5.66 -8.57
C GLU A 217 -11.05 -4.31 -7.82
N ARG A 218 -10.73 -3.21 -8.49
CA ARG A 218 -10.74 -1.86 -7.91
C ARG A 218 -12.00 -1.04 -8.20
N ALA A 219 -13.04 -1.63 -8.80
CA ALA A 219 -14.29 -0.91 -9.13
C ALA A 219 -15.04 -0.36 -7.91
N GLY A 220 -14.76 -0.90 -6.71
CA GLY A 220 -15.31 -0.43 -5.46
C GLY A 220 -14.59 0.80 -4.86
N ARG A 221 -13.55 1.31 -5.51
CA ARG A 221 -12.75 2.46 -5.05
C ARG A 221 -13.18 3.71 -5.80
N TRP A 222 -13.56 4.77 -5.07
CA TRP A 222 -14.01 6.04 -5.66
C TRP A 222 -15.03 5.85 -6.79
N TRP A 223 -16.01 4.98 -6.56
CA TRP A 223 -16.98 4.47 -7.54
C TRP A 223 -17.92 5.54 -8.10
N TRP A 224 -17.98 6.71 -7.46
CA TRP A 224 -18.72 7.86 -7.93
C TRP A 224 -17.96 8.64 -9.01
N GLU A 225 -16.65 8.41 -9.16
CA GLU A 225 -15.81 9.10 -10.15
C GLU A 225 -15.77 8.36 -11.49
N GLN A 226 -15.72 9.16 -12.56
CA GLN A 226 -15.57 8.69 -13.94
C GLN A 226 -14.10 8.64 -14.39
N ASP A 227 -13.17 9.09 -13.55
CA ASP A 227 -11.73 9.00 -13.80
C ASP A 227 -11.32 7.54 -14.03
N GLU A 228 -10.63 7.28 -15.14
CA GLU A 228 -10.15 5.95 -15.52
C GLU A 228 -9.01 5.47 -14.59
N THR A 229 -8.32 6.41 -13.92
CA THR A 229 -7.12 6.06 -13.15
C THR A 229 -7.41 5.50 -11.76
N ARG A 230 -8.44 6.01 -11.07
CA ARG A 230 -8.91 5.56 -9.73
C ARG A 230 -7.75 5.18 -8.80
N GLU A 231 -6.81 6.09 -8.61
CA GLU A 231 -5.69 5.96 -7.66
C GLU A 231 -5.70 7.08 -6.61
N CYS A 232 -5.13 6.78 -5.44
CA CYS A 232 -5.11 7.71 -4.30
C CYS A 232 -3.94 8.71 -4.29
N GLY A 233 -2.99 8.58 -5.22
CA GLY A 233 -1.75 9.36 -5.20
C GLY A 233 -0.57 8.67 -4.51
N LEU A 234 -0.78 7.62 -3.70
CA LEU A 234 0.31 7.01 -2.92
C LEU A 234 1.43 6.39 -3.78
N HIS A 235 1.09 5.84 -4.95
CA HIS A 235 2.01 5.02 -5.74
C HIS A 235 2.26 5.54 -7.14
N VAL A 236 1.79 6.75 -7.42
CA VAL A 236 2.07 7.47 -8.67
C VAL A 236 3.17 8.47 -8.38
N ALA A 237 4.14 8.60 -9.28
CA ALA A 237 5.03 9.75 -9.26
C ALA A 237 4.18 11.01 -9.48
N GLU A 238 4.40 12.06 -8.70
CA GLU A 238 3.58 13.28 -8.72
C GLU A 238 3.45 13.92 -10.12
N GLU A 239 4.45 13.72 -11.00
CA GLU A 239 4.41 14.14 -12.41
C GLU A 239 3.24 13.54 -13.21
N ALA A 240 2.81 12.31 -12.90
CA ALA A 240 1.64 11.70 -13.55
C ALA A 240 0.31 12.21 -12.95
N ALA A 241 0.30 12.64 -11.69
CA ALA A 241 -0.88 13.21 -11.04
C ALA A 241 -1.18 14.64 -11.53
N ALA A 242 -0.14 15.40 -11.92
CA ALA A 242 -0.28 16.74 -12.49
C ALA A 242 -0.85 16.73 -13.92
N ILE A 243 -0.58 15.68 -14.72
CA ILE A 243 -1.05 15.58 -16.11
C ILE A 243 -2.55 15.22 -16.18
N ALA A 244 -3.11 14.57 -15.16
CA ALA A 244 -4.54 14.27 -15.08
C ALA A 244 -5.40 15.47 -14.58
N ALA A 245 -4.76 16.59 -14.21
CA ALA A 245 -5.42 17.77 -13.66
C ALA A 245 -5.48 18.96 -14.65
N VAL A 246 -5.24 18.72 -15.95
CA VAL A 246 -5.37 19.71 -17.04
C VAL A 246 -6.59 19.43 -17.90
#